data_AF-A0A933CUU3-F1
#
_entry.id   AF-A0A933CUU3-F1
#
_cell.length_a   1.000
_cell.length_b   1.000
_cell.length_c   1.000
_cell.angle_alpha   90.00
_cell.angle_beta   90.00
_cell.angle_gamma   90.00
#
_symmetry.space_group_name_H-M   'P 1'
#
loop_
_entity.id
_entity.type
_entity.pdbx_description
1 polymer ?
#
loop_
_entity_poly.entity_id
_entity_poly.type
_entity_poly.pdbx_seq_one_letter_code
_entity_poly.pdbx_strand_id
1 'polypeptide(L)'
;MLAVKTGERKLTPEKEVLDLKLSDYLVEVDASDNLSYQDALIIAMKRERAAFKLYSDMAEKVTDANLKQVSVGLAKEEAKHKLFFKTEYEDRVLMHN
;
A
#
# COMPACT_ATOMS: atom_id res chain seq x y z
N MET A 1 -28.04 5.03 46.30
CA MET A 1 -28.06 4.55 44.90
C MET A 1 -27.26 5.54 44.05
N LEU A 2 -26.36 5.01 43.22
CA LEU A 2 -25.25 5.74 42.58
C LEU A 2 -25.73 6.89 41.68
N ALA A 3 -25.09 8.05 41.86
CA ALA A 3 -25.18 9.18 40.94
C ALA A 3 -24.44 8.84 39.63
N VAL A 4 -25.16 8.85 38.52
CA VAL A 4 -24.62 8.72 37.16
C VAL A 4 -23.81 9.98 36.85
N LYS A 5 -22.48 9.86 36.93
CA LYS A 5 -21.57 10.92 36.50
C LYS A 5 -21.45 10.87 34.98
N THR A 6 -22.29 11.65 34.31
CA THR A 6 -22.21 11.95 32.88
C THR A 6 -20.82 12.52 32.58
N GLY A 7 -19.96 11.68 32.00
CA GLY A 7 -18.67 12.10 31.49
C GLY A 7 -18.88 12.90 30.21
N GLU A 8 -18.96 14.23 30.33
CA GLU A 8 -18.80 15.14 29.21
C GLU A 8 -17.35 15.02 28.70
N ARG A 9 -17.11 14.04 27.84
CA ARG A 9 -15.88 13.99 27.04
C ARG A 9 -16.03 15.08 25.98
N LYS A 10 -15.57 16.29 26.30
CA LYS A 10 -15.33 17.33 25.29
C LYS A 10 -14.36 16.77 24.27
N LEU A 11 -14.87 16.50 23.07
CA LEU A 11 -14.07 16.19 21.89
C LEU A 11 -13.20 17.44 21.64
N THR A 12 -11.92 17.34 21.97
CA THR A 12 -10.92 18.37 21.68
C THR A 12 -10.81 18.57 20.16
N PRO A 13 -10.44 19.78 19.69
CA PRO A 13 -10.52 20.15 18.29
C PRO A 13 -9.61 19.25 17.44
N GLU A 14 -10.24 18.62 16.44
CA GLU A 14 -9.71 18.27 15.13
C GLU A 14 -8.21 17.90 15.11
N LYS A 15 -7.89 16.62 15.35
CA LYS A 15 -6.75 16.04 14.64
C LYS A 15 -7.08 16.17 13.16
N GLU A 16 -6.27 16.90 12.40
CA GLU A 16 -6.30 16.87 10.94
C GLU A 16 -6.41 15.40 10.50
N VAL A 17 -7.56 15.04 9.93
CA VAL A 17 -7.74 13.72 9.37
C VAL A 17 -6.89 13.69 8.12
N LEU A 18 -5.74 13.00 8.20
CA LEU A 18 -4.87 12.80 7.06
C LEU A 18 -5.62 11.91 6.05
N ASP A 19 -6.26 12.53 5.07
CA ASP A 19 -6.89 11.82 3.97
C ASP A 19 -5.80 11.25 3.05
N LEU A 20 -5.55 9.95 3.21
CA LEU A 20 -4.57 9.22 2.43
C LEU A 20 -5.10 8.81 1.05
N LYS A 21 -6.41 8.95 0.77
CA LYS A 21 -7.06 8.48 -0.46
C LYS A 21 -6.65 7.05 -0.83
N LEU A 22 -6.84 6.11 0.12
CA LEU A 22 -6.39 4.73 -0.03
C LEU A 22 -6.98 4.03 -1.27
N SER A 23 -8.15 4.48 -1.73
CA SER A 23 -8.77 4.07 -2.99
C SER A 23 -7.85 4.19 -4.20
N ASP A 24 -6.98 5.20 -4.22
CA ASP A 24 -6.10 5.51 -5.37
C ASP A 24 -4.98 4.46 -5.54
N TYR A 25 -4.80 3.58 -4.56
CA TYR A 25 -3.82 2.50 -4.56
C TYR A 25 -4.48 1.12 -4.66
N LEU A 26 -5.81 1.05 -4.79
CA LEU A 26 -6.48 -0.21 -5.05
C LEU A 26 -6.16 -0.67 -6.47
N VAL A 27 -5.67 -1.90 -6.57
CA VAL A 27 -5.49 -2.56 -7.85
C VAL A 27 -6.73 -3.39 -8.09
N GLU A 28 -7.51 -3.04 -9.11
CA GLU A 28 -8.59 -3.89 -9.58
C GLU A 28 -7.99 -5.17 -10.16
N VAL A 29 -8.46 -6.30 -9.64
CA VAL A 29 -8.05 -7.63 -10.05
C VAL A 29 -9.30 -8.41 -10.38
N ASP A 30 -9.46 -8.81 -11.64
CA ASP A 30 -10.38 -9.87 -12.01
C ASP A 30 -9.81 -11.19 -11.49
N ALA A 31 -10.14 -11.50 -10.24
CA ALA A 31 -9.84 -12.78 -9.64
C ALA A 31 -10.83 -13.82 -10.20
N SER A 32 -10.62 -14.21 -11.46
CA SER A 32 -11.28 -15.38 -12.01
C SER A 32 -10.67 -16.64 -11.40
N ASP A 33 -11.45 -17.71 -11.25
CA ASP A 33 -10.99 -19.00 -10.71
C ASP A 33 -9.86 -19.64 -11.55
N ASN A 34 -9.64 -19.15 -12.78
CA ASN A 34 -8.61 -19.60 -13.71
C ASN A 34 -7.47 -18.58 -13.85
N LEU A 35 -6.91 -18.11 -12.74
CA LEU A 35 -5.76 -17.20 -12.78
C LEU A 35 -4.53 -17.92 -13.35
N SER A 36 -4.04 -17.49 -14.52
CA SER A 36 -2.80 -18.05 -15.06
C SER A 36 -1.58 -17.56 -14.27
N TYR A 37 -0.45 -18.27 -14.39
CA TYR A 37 0.80 -17.84 -13.77
C TYR A 37 1.26 -16.46 -14.29
N GLN A 38 1.05 -16.20 -15.59
CA GLN A 38 1.31 -14.90 -16.20
C GLN A 38 0.45 -13.79 -15.57
N ASP A 39 -0.85 -14.05 -15.39
CA ASP A 39 -1.77 -13.08 -14.77
C ASP A 39 -1.39 -12.81 -13.31
N ALA A 40 -0.99 -13.85 -12.57
CA ALA A 40 -0.51 -13.72 -11.20
C ALA A 40 0.72 -12.80 -11.10
N LEU A 41 1.69 -12.94 -12.01
CA LEU A 41 2.87 -12.07 -12.08
C LEU A 41 2.49 -10.62 -12.43
N ILE A 42 1.55 -10.42 -13.37
CA ILE A 42 1.05 -9.10 -13.74
C ILE A 42 0.35 -8.43 -12.54
N ILE A 43 -0.50 -9.17 -11.83
CA ILE A 43 -1.20 -8.68 -10.63
C ILE A 43 -0.19 -8.31 -9.54
N ALA A 44 0.81 -9.17 -9.30
CA ALA A 44 1.87 -8.90 -8.34
C ALA A 44 2.59 -7.58 -8.67
N MET A 45 3.07 -7.41 -9.91
CA MET A 45 3.71 -6.16 -10.35
C MET A 45 2.83 -4.92 -10.19
N LYS A 46 1.52 -5.03 -10.45
CA LYS A 46 0.57 -3.93 -10.25
C LYS A 46 0.44 -3.58 -8.76
N ARG A 47 0.36 -4.59 -7.88
CA ARG A 47 0.29 -4.40 -6.42
C ARG A 47 1.57 -3.76 -5.88
N GLU A 48 2.75 -4.23 -6.31
CA GLU A 48 4.03 -3.63 -5.91
C GLU A 48 4.13 -2.16 -6.34
N ARG A 49 3.65 -1.83 -7.55
CA ARG A 49 3.59 -0.43 -8.01
C ARG A 49 2.68 0.44 -7.14
N ALA A 50 1.53 -0.08 -6.73
CA ALA A 50 0.59 0.64 -5.88
C ALA A 50 1.14 0.84 -4.46
N ALA A 51 1.73 -0.20 -3.87
CA ALA A 51 2.38 -0.14 -2.56
C ALA A 51 3.57 0.84 -2.56
N PHE A 52 4.41 0.80 -3.61
CA PHE A 52 5.49 1.77 -3.81
C PHE A 52 4.97 3.21 -3.75
N LYS A 53 3.89 3.49 -4.49
CA LYS A 53 3.29 4.82 -4.55
C LYS A 53 2.73 5.22 -3.18
N LEU A 54 2.04 4.31 -2.49
CA LEU A 54 1.50 4.54 -1.16
C LEU A 54 2.59 4.94 -0.16
N TYR A 55 3.68 4.18 -0.10
CA TYR A 55 4.76 4.46 0.84
C TYR A 55 5.57 5.70 0.47
N SER A 56 5.69 6.01 -0.82
CA SER A 56 6.29 7.27 -1.29
C SER A 56 5.44 8.47 -0.87
N ASP A 57 4.14 8.43 -1.15
CA ASP A 57 3.19 9.51 -0.79
C ASP A 57 3.09 9.64 0.75
N MET A 58 3.19 8.54 1.50
CA MET A 58 3.26 8.56 2.97
C MET A 58 4.55 9.21 3.48
N ALA A 59 5.71 8.89 2.90
CA ALA A 59 6.99 9.49 3.26
C ALA A 59 7.03 11.02 3.06
N GLU A 60 6.24 11.53 2.10
CA GLU A 60 6.10 12.97 1.84
C GLU A 60 5.17 13.67 2.84
N LYS A 61 4.12 12.97 3.31
CA LYS A 61 3.09 13.53 4.19
C LYS A 61 3.42 13.46 5.68
N VAL A 62 4.25 12.51 6.12
CA VAL A 62 4.57 12.32 7.54
C VAL A 62 5.63 13.32 8.02
N THR A 63 5.41 13.91 9.19
CA THR A 63 6.34 14.86 9.82
C THR A 63 7.34 14.19 10.75
N ASP A 64 7.02 13.01 11.28
CA ASP A 64 7.92 12.21 12.11
C ASP A 64 9.06 11.61 11.28
N ALA A 65 10.30 11.87 11.70
CA ALA A 65 11.50 11.47 10.96
C ALA A 65 11.68 9.94 10.89
N ASN A 66 11.32 9.21 11.95
CA ASN A 66 11.41 7.75 11.97
C ASN A 66 10.38 7.15 11.01
N LEU A 67 9.14 7.64 11.05
CA LEU A 67 8.07 7.18 10.17
C LEU A 67 8.39 7.49 8.71
N LYS A 68 9.00 8.65 8.42
CA LYS A 68 9.51 8.99 7.08
C LYS A 68 10.56 7.98 6.62
N GLN A 69 11.53 7.65 7.47
CA GLN A 69 12.60 6.71 7.12
C GLN A 69 12.04 5.30 6.85
N VAL A 70 11.11 4.84 7.68
CA VAL A 70 10.42 3.55 7.48
C VAL A 70 9.65 3.55 6.16
N SER A 71 8.89 4.60 5.87
CA SER A 71 8.12 4.72 4.62
C SER A 71 9.02 4.70 3.39
N VAL A 72 10.15 5.42 3.42
CA VAL A 72 11.17 5.36 2.36
C VAL A 72 11.77 3.97 2.22
N GLY A 73 12.02 3.28 3.34
CA GLY A 73 12.52 1.91 3.35
C GLY A 73 11.55 0.94 2.66
N LEU A 74 10.26 1.01 3.01
CA LEU A 74 9.22 0.19 2.41
C LEU A 74 9.07 0.47 0.92
N ALA A 75 9.03 1.74 0.51
CA ALA A 75 9.00 2.08 -0.92
C ALA A 75 10.19 1.47 -1.69
N LYS A 76 11.40 1.52 -1.12
CA LYS A 76 12.57 0.88 -1.76
C LYS A 76 12.43 -0.64 -1.86
N GLU A 77 11.80 -1.30 -0.89
CA GLU A 77 11.60 -2.74 -0.91
C GLU A 77 10.59 -3.15 -2.00
N GLU A 78 9.46 -2.43 -2.13
CA GLU A 78 8.49 -2.74 -3.19
C GLU A 78 9.06 -2.50 -4.59
N ALA A 79 10.00 -1.56 -4.74
CA ALA A 79 10.72 -1.39 -6.00
C ALA A 79 11.57 -2.62 -6.35
N LYS A 80 12.20 -3.28 -5.35
CA LYS A 80 12.93 -4.54 -5.56
C LYS A 80 11.98 -5.70 -5.86
N HIS A 81 10.88 -5.82 -5.13
CA HIS A 81 9.86 -6.84 -5.39
C HIS A 81 9.30 -6.72 -6.81
N LYS A 82 8.98 -5.50 -7.25
CA LYS A 82 8.55 -5.25 -8.63
C LYS A 82 9.58 -5.69 -9.66
N LEU A 83 10.87 -5.41 -9.41
CA LEU A 83 11.95 -5.85 -10.30
C LEU A 83 12.04 -7.38 -10.34
N PHE A 84 11.93 -8.04 -9.19
CA PHE A 84 11.91 -9.50 -9.10
C PHE A 84 10.78 -10.10 -9.95
N PHE A 85 9.54 -9.63 -9.80
CA PHE A 85 8.42 -10.13 -10.60
C PHE A 85 8.56 -9.82 -12.09
N LYS A 86 9.17 -8.68 -12.44
CA LYS A 86 9.46 -8.32 -13.84
C LYS A 86 10.47 -9.30 -14.45
N THR A 87 11.55 -9.61 -13.74
CA THR A 87 12.55 -10.58 -14.20
C THR A 87 11.94 -11.97 -14.36
N GLU A 88 11.15 -12.42 -13.38
CA GLU A 88 10.48 -13.73 -13.46
C GLU A 88 9.49 -13.79 -14.65
N TYR A 89 8.78 -12.70 -14.93
CA TYR A 89 7.91 -12.58 -16.10
C TYR A 89 8.70 -12.65 -17.41
N GLU A 90 9.80 -11.90 -17.50
CA GLU A 90 10.68 -11.91 -18.67
C GLU A 90 11.23 -13.33 -18.92
N ASP A 91 11.73 -13.99 -17.89
CA ASP A 91 12.37 -15.31 -18.00
C ASP A 91 11.37 -16.43 -18.30
N ARG A 92 10.20 -16.44 -17.65
CA ARG A 92 9.27 -17.58 -17.73
C ARG A 92 8.13 -17.41 -18.72
N VAL A 93 7.79 -16.17 -19.07
CA VAL A 93 6.68 -15.89 -19.99
C VAL A 93 7.21 -15.44 -21.35
N LEU A 94 8.17 -14.52 -21.39
CA LEU A 94 8.65 -13.99 -22.68
C LEU A 94 9.70 -14.86 -23.36
N MET A 95 10.53 -15.59 -22.62
CA MET A 95 11.53 -16.50 -23.24
C MET A 95 10.98 -17.88 -23.62
N HIS A 96 9.76 -18.23 -23.20
CA HIS A 96 9.12 -19.52 -23.47
C HIS A 96 7.91 -19.45 -24.42
N ASN A 97 7.68 -18.29 -25.05
CA ASN A 97 6.74 -18.09 -26.16
C ASN A 97 7.51 -17.85 -27.46
#